data_AF-A0A434UYF1-F1
#
_entry.id   AF-A0A434UYF1-F1
#
_cell.length_a   1.000
_cell.length_b   1.000
_cell.length_c   1.000
_cell.angle_alpha   90.00
_cell.angle_beta   90.00
_cell.angle_gamma   90.00
#
_symmetry.space_group_name_H-M   'P 1'
#
loop_
_entity.id
_entity.type
_entity.pdbx_description
1 polymer ?
#
loop_
_entity_poly.entity_id
_entity_poly.type
_entity_poly.pdbx_seq_one_letter_code
_entity_poly.pdbx_strand_id
1 'polypeptide(L)'
;GSSDDAKVWTLKIRDGVEFHNGKTVTAEDVAATLERHSDEKSKSGALGYMKGIESIKASGKEVVLTLKEANADLPYLLSDYHLIVQPNGGKDKPDAGISAGPYVVKTNEPGVRHVGERFANYWQGDKMG
;
A
#
# COMPACT_ATOMS: atom_id res chain seq x y z
N GLY A 1 15.17 -2.10 -4.96
CA GLY A 1 16.00 -3.28 -4.72
C GLY A 1 16.47 -3.27 -3.28
N SER A 2 17.15 -4.33 -2.85
CA SER A 2 17.74 -4.42 -1.51
C SER A 2 19.20 -3.96 -1.49
N SER A 3 19.69 -3.57 -0.32
CA SER A 3 21.12 -3.57 0.01
C SER A 3 21.67 -5.01 0.06
N ASP A 4 22.99 -5.15 0.03
CA ASP A 4 23.69 -6.45 0.04
C ASP A 4 23.35 -7.31 1.28
N ASP A 5 23.09 -6.67 2.41
CA ASP A 5 22.71 -7.31 3.68
C ASP A 5 21.19 -7.49 3.84
N ALA A 6 20.39 -7.14 2.84
CA ALA A 6 18.93 -7.18 2.86
C ALA A 6 18.26 -6.41 4.03
N LYS A 7 18.95 -5.41 4.60
CA LYS A 7 18.40 -4.54 5.67
C LYS A 7 17.81 -3.24 5.14
N VAL A 8 18.16 -2.80 3.94
CA VAL A 8 17.60 -1.59 3.32
C VAL A 8 16.92 -1.95 2.01
N TRP A 9 15.68 -1.52 1.84
CA TRP A 9 14.88 -1.77 0.64
C TRP A 9 14.39 -0.47 0.04
N THR A 10 14.79 -0.20 -1.19
CA THR A 10 14.31 0.97 -1.96
C THR A 10 13.23 0.53 -2.94
N LEU A 11 12.02 1.02 -2.73
CA LEU A 11 10.86 0.81 -3.60
C LEU A 11 10.69 2.02 -4.51
N LYS A 12 10.76 1.83 -5.83
CA LYS A 12 10.48 2.88 -6.80
C LYS A 12 8.99 2.88 -7.16
N ILE A 13 8.33 4.01 -6.95
CA ILE A 13 6.90 4.17 -7.22
C ILE A 13 6.69 4.47 -8.70
N ARG A 14 5.64 3.87 -9.26
CA ARG A 14 5.29 3.98 -10.67
C ARG A 14 4.61 5.32 -10.94
N ASP A 15 4.94 5.91 -12.08
CA ASP A 15 4.34 7.15 -12.55
C ASP A 15 2.96 6.92 -13.16
N GLY A 16 2.10 7.94 -13.03
CA GLY A 16 0.80 7.99 -13.70
C GLY A 16 -0.25 7.01 -13.15
N VAL A 17 -0.03 6.40 -11.98
CA VAL A 17 -1.03 5.57 -11.32
C VAL A 17 -2.03 6.47 -10.59
N GLU A 18 -3.31 6.25 -10.83
CA GLU A 18 -4.39 6.99 -10.18
C GLU A 18 -5.10 6.14 -9.12
N PHE A 19 -5.48 6.77 -8.02
CA PHE A 19 -6.51 6.26 -7.13
C PHE A 19 -7.90 6.42 -7.75
N HIS A 20 -8.87 5.67 -7.23
CA HIS A 20 -10.28 5.76 -7.65
C HIS A 20 -10.90 7.16 -7.57
N ASN A 21 -10.32 8.06 -6.78
CA ASN A 21 -10.76 9.45 -6.64
C ASN A 21 -10.05 10.45 -7.57
N GLY A 22 -9.25 9.96 -8.53
CA GLY A 22 -8.53 10.76 -9.51
C GLY A 22 -7.24 11.41 -9.00
N LYS A 23 -6.86 11.22 -7.73
CA LYS A 23 -5.55 11.64 -7.24
C LYS A 23 -4.48 10.68 -7.75
N THR A 24 -3.31 11.21 -8.09
CA THR A 24 -2.13 10.39 -8.40
C THR A 24 -1.55 9.75 -7.15
N VAL A 25 -1.13 8.49 -7.24
CA VAL A 25 -0.42 7.78 -6.17
C VAL A 25 0.98 8.35 -6.01
N THR A 26 1.37 8.73 -4.80
CA THR A 26 2.72 9.23 -4.50
C THR A 26 3.51 8.29 -3.57
N ALA A 27 4.80 8.56 -3.41
CA ALA A 27 5.63 7.85 -2.43
C ALA A 27 5.18 8.11 -0.99
N GLU A 28 4.65 9.30 -0.72
CA GLU A 28 4.09 9.67 0.57
C GLU A 28 2.84 8.85 0.91
N ASP A 29 1.95 8.58 -0.05
CA ASP A 29 0.78 7.71 0.18
C ASP A 29 1.19 6.28 0.55
N VAL A 30 2.22 5.76 -0.12
CA VAL A 30 2.79 4.43 0.15
C VAL A 30 3.42 4.40 1.53
N ALA A 31 4.27 5.37 1.86
CA ALA A 31 4.89 5.48 3.17
C ALA A 31 3.82 5.61 4.29
N ALA A 32 2.84 6.49 4.11
CA ALA A 32 1.76 6.69 5.07
C ALA A 32 0.91 5.42 5.27
N THR A 33 0.69 4.63 4.20
CA THR A 33 0.03 3.32 4.30
C THR A 33 0.86 2.41 5.20
N LEU A 34 2.13 2.19 4.86
CA LEU A 34 3.01 1.29 5.61
C LEU A 34 3.17 1.72 7.08
N GLU A 35 3.28 3.02 7.34
CA GLU A 35 3.31 3.58 8.70
C GLU A 35 2.05 3.23 9.50
N ARG A 36 0.85 3.43 8.94
CA ARG A 36 -0.42 3.10 9.61
C ARG A 36 -0.47 1.62 10.03
N HIS A 37 0.11 0.74 9.20
CA HIS A 37 0.18 -0.68 9.45
C HIS A 37 1.32 -1.10 10.39
N SER A 38 2.31 -0.22 10.61
CA SER A 38 3.45 -0.44 11.50
C SER A 38 3.24 0.13 12.92
N ASP A 39 2.25 1.01 13.10
CA ASP A 39 1.93 1.59 14.40
C ASP A 39 1.66 0.50 15.45
N GLU A 40 2.26 0.63 16.64
CA GLU A 40 2.17 -0.38 17.70
C GLU A 40 0.73 -0.64 18.19
N LYS A 41 -0.16 0.35 18.03
CA LYS A 41 -1.58 0.29 18.39
C LYS A 41 -2.46 -0.13 17.21
N SER A 42 -1.87 -0.38 16.04
CA SER A 42 -2.60 -0.83 14.85
C SER A 42 -3.31 -2.15 15.13
N LYS A 43 -4.54 -2.28 14.60
CA LYS A 43 -5.27 -3.57 14.59
C LYS A 43 -5.08 -4.34 13.29
N SER A 44 -4.09 -3.95 12.48
CA SER A 44 -3.85 -4.61 11.21
C SER A 44 -3.36 -6.05 11.40
N GLY A 45 -3.89 -6.97 10.60
CA GLY A 45 -3.32 -8.31 10.45
C GLY A 45 -1.87 -8.31 9.96
N ALA A 46 -1.42 -7.20 9.35
CA ALA A 46 -0.06 -7.01 8.90
C ALA A 46 0.95 -6.70 10.01
N LEU A 47 0.48 -6.27 11.18
CA LEU A 47 1.34 -5.67 12.20
C LEU A 47 2.51 -6.57 12.62
N GLY A 48 2.29 -7.89 12.64
CA GLY A 48 3.29 -8.88 13.04
C GLY A 48 4.61 -8.76 12.26
N TYR A 49 4.53 -8.62 10.93
CA TYR A 49 5.73 -8.46 10.09
C TYR A 49 6.13 -7.00 9.90
N MET A 50 5.19 -6.05 9.95
CA MET A 50 5.51 -4.62 9.84
C MET A 50 6.39 -4.11 10.99
N LYS A 51 6.30 -4.73 12.18
CA LYS A 51 7.19 -4.44 13.33
C LYS A 51 8.68 -4.68 13.07
N GLY A 52 9.03 -5.45 12.04
CA GLY A 52 10.41 -5.65 11.61
C GLY A 52 11.02 -4.44 10.90
N ILE A 53 10.19 -3.48 10.46
CA ILE A 53 10.62 -2.24 9.84
C ILE A 53 11.01 -1.25 10.94
N GLU A 54 12.23 -0.74 10.87
CA GLU A 54 12.77 0.28 11.77
C GLU A 54 12.39 1.70 11.29
N SER A 55 12.51 1.96 9.99
CA SER A 55 12.14 3.27 9.44
C SER A 55 11.56 3.18 8.04
N ILE A 56 10.65 4.10 7.73
CA ILE A 56 9.97 4.26 6.44
C ILE A 56 10.19 5.72 6.02
N LYS A 57 10.76 5.94 4.84
CA LYS A 57 11.04 7.29 4.33
C LYS A 57 10.62 7.42 2.88
N ALA A 58 9.74 8.38 2.59
CA ALA A 58 9.48 8.81 1.23
C ALA A 58 10.52 9.86 0.79
N SER A 59 11.05 9.72 -0.42
CA SER A 59 11.93 10.72 -1.03
C SER A 59 11.69 10.75 -2.55
N GLY A 60 11.03 11.81 -3.03
CA GLY A 60 10.66 11.94 -4.42
C GLY A 60 9.76 10.79 -4.88
N LYS A 61 10.30 9.87 -5.69
CA LYS A 61 9.57 8.70 -6.22
C LYS A 61 9.95 7.39 -5.52
N GLU A 62 10.67 7.46 -4.42
CA GLU A 62 11.17 6.29 -3.71
C GLU A 62 10.60 6.22 -2.31
N VAL A 63 10.33 4.99 -1.87
CA VAL A 63 10.11 4.67 -0.46
C VAL A 63 11.26 3.78 -0.01
N VAL A 64 12.02 4.25 0.96
CA VAL A 64 13.13 3.52 1.56
C VAL A 64 12.68 2.94 2.89
N LEU A 65 12.82 1.62 3.02
CA LEU A 65 12.53 0.86 4.23
C LEU A 65 13.86 0.40 4.84
N THR A 66 14.10 0.72 6.10
CA THR A 66 15.20 0.14 6.89
C THR A 66 14.63 -0.87 7.84
N LEU A 67 15.21 -2.07 7.90
CA LEU A 67 14.77 -3.17 8.74
C LEU A 67 15.67 -3.34 9.96
N LYS A 68 15.06 -3.75 11.08
CA LYS A 68 15.78 -4.09 12.32
C LYS A 68 16.74 -5.26 12.09
N GLU A 69 16.27 -6.27 11.36
CA GLU A 69 17.02 -7.46 10.96
C GLU A 69 16.91 -7.69 9.46
N ALA A 70 17.89 -8.37 8.87
CA ALA A 70 17.87 -8.74 7.45
C ALA A 70 16.64 -9.60 7.15
N ASN A 71 15.91 -9.27 6.08
CA ASN A 71 14.75 -10.05 5.65
C ASN A 71 14.62 -10.05 4.13
N ALA A 72 14.99 -11.16 3.50
CA ALA A 72 14.86 -11.36 2.06
C ALA A 72 13.39 -11.50 1.59
N ASP A 73 12.48 -11.88 2.48
CA ASP A 73 11.07 -12.10 2.18
C ASP A 73 10.25 -10.80 2.21
N LEU A 74 10.85 -9.64 2.54
CA LEU A 74 10.13 -8.37 2.64
C LEU A 74 9.26 -8.07 1.40
N PRO A 75 9.72 -8.24 0.15
CA PRO A 75 8.87 -7.98 -1.02
C PRO A 75 7.62 -8.86 -1.08
N TYR A 76 7.72 -10.11 -0.63
CA TYR A 76 6.57 -11.01 -0.55
C TYR A 76 5.61 -10.57 0.56
N LEU A 77 6.14 -10.19 1.73
CA LEU A 77 5.32 -9.68 2.84
C LEU A 77 4.58 -8.38 2.48
N LEU A 78 5.20 -7.51 1.68
CA LEU A 78 4.58 -6.29 1.17
C LEU A 78 3.44 -6.54 0.17
N SER A 79 3.26 -7.77 -0.32
CA SER A 79 2.16 -8.14 -1.21
C SER A 79 0.88 -8.55 -0.48
N ASP A 80 0.89 -8.57 0.86
CA ASP A 80 -0.26 -8.91 1.68
C ASP A 80 -1.44 -7.94 1.45
N TYR A 81 -2.65 -8.51 1.37
CA TYR A 81 -3.89 -7.77 1.07
C TYR A 81 -4.28 -6.73 2.13
N HIS A 82 -3.68 -6.75 3.32
CA HIS A 82 -3.88 -5.69 4.32
C HIS A 82 -3.15 -4.40 3.94
N LEU A 83 -2.09 -4.46 3.11
CA LEU A 83 -1.21 -3.33 2.77
C LEU A 83 -1.60 -2.61 1.47
N ILE A 84 -2.86 -2.69 1.07
CA ILE A 84 -3.36 -1.93 -0.08
C ILE A 84 -3.12 -0.44 0.15
N VAL A 85 -2.39 0.18 -0.77
CA VAL A 85 -2.06 1.61 -0.75
C VAL A 85 -3.33 2.44 -0.89
N GLN A 86 -3.49 3.42 -0.01
CA GLN A 86 -4.64 4.33 0.04
C GLN A 86 -4.16 5.79 0.06
N PRO A 87 -4.99 6.74 -0.42
CA PRO A 87 -4.67 8.17 -0.29
C PRO A 87 -4.40 8.54 1.18
N ASN A 88 -3.31 9.27 1.44
CA ASN A 88 -2.85 9.63 2.79
C ASN A 88 -2.74 8.41 3.74
N GLY A 89 -2.40 7.24 3.19
CA GLY A 89 -2.33 5.99 3.95
C GLY A 89 -3.68 5.48 4.49
N GLY A 90 -4.80 6.06 4.05
CA GLY A 90 -6.12 5.80 4.62
C GLY A 90 -6.20 6.18 6.11
N LYS A 91 -5.37 7.14 6.56
CA LYS A 91 -5.39 7.67 7.94
C LYS A 91 -6.67 8.46 8.22
N ASP A 92 -7.20 9.17 7.20
CA ASP A 92 -8.43 9.97 7.33
C ASP A 92 -9.68 9.10 7.40
N LYS A 93 -9.75 8.06 6.57
CA LYS A 93 -10.90 7.16 6.46
C LYS A 93 -10.47 5.77 5.95
N PRO A 94 -10.08 4.84 6.83
CA PRO A 94 -9.54 3.53 6.44
C PRO A 94 -10.54 2.61 5.70
N ASP A 95 -11.83 2.85 5.87
CA ASP A 95 -12.94 2.09 5.27
C ASP A 95 -13.51 2.76 4.01
N ALA A 96 -12.86 3.81 3.48
CA ALA A 96 -13.34 4.52 2.30
C ALA A 96 -13.40 3.67 1.02
N GLY A 97 -12.68 2.54 0.98
CA GLY A 97 -12.64 1.66 -0.19
C GLY A 97 -11.94 2.25 -1.41
N ILE A 98 -11.14 3.31 -1.21
CA ILE A 98 -10.37 3.98 -2.27
C ILE A 98 -8.98 3.34 -2.36
N SER A 99 -8.63 2.83 -3.53
CA SER A 99 -7.29 2.31 -3.84
C SER A 99 -6.91 2.61 -5.29
N ALA A 100 -5.78 2.06 -5.75
CA ALA A 100 -5.35 2.10 -7.15
C ALA A 100 -5.61 0.77 -7.88
N GLY A 101 -6.53 -0.04 -7.35
CA GLY A 101 -6.92 -1.34 -7.91
C GLY A 101 -7.90 -1.26 -9.08
N PRO A 102 -8.20 -2.38 -9.75
CA PRO A 102 -9.01 -2.42 -10.97
C PRO A 102 -10.51 -2.17 -10.76
N TYR A 103 -11.02 -2.21 -9.52
CA TYR A 103 -12.44 -2.01 -9.22
C TYR A 103 -12.64 -0.99 -8.10
N VAL A 104 -13.60 -0.09 -8.29
CA VAL A 104 -14.09 0.89 -7.31
C VAL A 104 -15.19 0.25 -6.47
N VAL A 105 -15.12 0.38 -5.15
CA VAL A 105 -16.19 -0.08 -4.25
C VAL A 105 -17.41 0.82 -4.39
N LYS A 106 -18.55 0.26 -4.83
CA LYS A 106 -19.85 0.96 -4.95
C LYS A 106 -20.80 0.66 -3.81
N THR A 107 -20.75 -0.57 -3.30
CA THR A 107 -21.58 -0.99 -2.18
C THR A 107 -20.73 -1.83 -1.26
N ASN A 108 -20.76 -1.48 0.03
CA ASN A 108 -20.15 -2.24 1.11
C ASN A 108 -21.20 -2.37 2.23
N GLU A 109 -21.99 -3.44 2.18
CA GLU A 109 -22.99 -3.77 3.20
C GLU A 109 -22.56 -5.10 3.84
N PRO A 110 -21.75 -5.07 4.92
CA PRO A 110 -21.20 -6.28 5.53
C PRO A 110 -22.29 -7.28 5.89
N GLY A 111 -22.13 -8.53 5.46
CA GLY A 111 -23.10 -9.61 5.67
C GLY A 111 -24.31 -9.58 4.72
N VAL A 112 -24.39 -8.60 3.80
CA VAL A 112 -25.48 -8.48 2.82
C VAL A 112 -24.93 -8.56 1.39
N ARG A 113 -24.11 -7.60 0.98
CA ARG A 113 -23.52 -7.56 -0.38
C ARG A 113 -22.35 -6.60 -0.50
N HIS A 114 -21.48 -6.90 -1.46
CA HIS A 114 -20.42 -6.02 -1.92
C HIS A 114 -20.53 -5.87 -3.45
N VAL A 115 -20.43 -4.65 -3.95
CA VAL A 115 -20.51 -4.35 -5.39
C VAL A 115 -19.29 -3.53 -5.78
N GLY A 116 -18.60 -3.97 -6.82
CA GLY A 116 -17.49 -3.25 -7.45
C GLY A 116 -17.84 -2.84 -8.88
N GLU A 117 -17.35 -1.67 -9.31
CA GLU A 117 -17.40 -1.22 -10.70
C GLU A 117 -15.97 -1.15 -11.26
N ARG A 118 -15.76 -1.55 -12.52
CA ARG A 118 -14.45 -1.45 -13.18
C ARG A 118 -13.94 -0.01 -13.14
N PHE A 119 -12.71 0.19 -12.70
CA PHE A 119 -12.05 1.48 -12.71
C PHE A 119 -11.46 1.74 -14.10
N ALA A 120 -12.04 2.69 -14.83
CA ALA A 120 -11.65 2.97 -16.22
C ALA A 120 -10.18 3.35 -16.38
N ASN A 121 -9.59 4.03 -15.38
CA ASN A 121 -8.20 4.50 -15.41
C ASN A 121 -7.22 3.51 -14.75
N TYR A 122 -7.58 2.23 -14.63
CA TYR A 122 -6.67 1.25 -14.05
C TYR A 122 -5.38 1.12 -14.88
N TRP A 123 -4.24 1.29 -14.22
CA TRP A 123 -2.92 1.38 -14.85
C TRP A 123 -2.44 0.12 -15.58
N GLN A 124 -3.12 -1.02 -15.41
CA GLN A 124 -2.92 -2.25 -16.21
C GLN A 124 -4.19 -2.71 -16.93
N GLY A 125 -5.04 -1.77 -17.37
CA GLY A 125 -6.32 -2.06 -18.03
C GLY A 125 -6.24 -3.13 -19.13
N ASP A 126 -5.16 -3.16 -19.92
CA ASP A 126 -5.00 -4.09 -21.05
C ASP A 126 -4.50 -5.49 -20.66
N LYS A 127 -4.07 -5.71 -19.42
CA LYS A 127 -3.42 -6.96 -18.99
C LYS A 127 -4.15 -7.70 -17.87
N MET A 128 -4.87 -6.98 -17.00
CA MET A 128 -5.45 -7.55 -15.78
C MET A 128 -6.80 -6.91 -15.37
N GLY A 129 -7.55 -6.30 -16.30
CA GLY A 129 -8.77 -5.55 -15.98
C GLY A 129 -9.95 -5.79 -16.91
#